data_AF-A0AAN6IKC7-F1
#
_entry.id   AF-A0AAN6IKC7-F1
#
_cell.length_a   1.000
_cell.length_b   1.000
_cell.length_c   1.000
_cell.angle_alpha   90.00
_cell.angle_beta   90.00
_cell.angle_gamma   90.00
#
_symmetry.space_group_name_H-M   'P 1'
#
loop_
_entity.id
_entity.type
_entity.pdbx_description
1 polymer ?
#
loop_
_entity_poly.entity_id
_entity_poly.type
_entity_poly.pdbx_seq_one_letter_code
_entity_poly.pdbx_strand_id
1 'polypeptide(L)'
;MPRFNHLDTDHPVYGYYCVACDRSFNTLSGAENHCRHAQVHEGEWCERCGWLFGSSAARDAHVANASCHNICERCEIDYSDMDDLTEHREDVHHWCSQCGEEFYNDNNLQQV
;
A
#
# COMPACT_ATOMS: atom_id res chain seq x y z
N MET A 1 -11.37 10.34 -4.04
CA MET A 1 -11.76 10.20 -2.61
C MET A 1 -11.11 8.92 -2.10
N PRO A 2 -10.20 8.96 -1.11
CA PRO A 2 -9.68 7.75 -0.50
C PRO A 2 -10.81 7.04 0.23
N ARG A 3 -11.17 5.83 -0.23
CA ARG A 3 -12.13 4.98 0.47
C ARG A 3 -11.35 3.99 1.30
N PHE A 4 -11.25 4.26 2.60
CA PHE A 4 -10.75 3.28 3.54
C PHE A 4 -11.89 2.34 3.88
N ASN A 5 -11.62 1.04 4.03
CA ASN A 5 -12.68 0.06 4.28
C ASN A 5 -13.54 0.38 5.52
N HIS A 6 -12.98 1.12 6.50
CA HIS A 6 -13.66 1.48 7.74
C HIS A 6 -13.94 2.97 7.92
N LEU A 7 -13.51 3.84 7.00
CA LEU A 7 -13.72 5.28 7.10
C LEU A 7 -14.57 5.77 5.94
N ASP A 8 -15.78 6.21 6.27
CA ASP A 8 -16.64 6.97 5.38
C ASP A 8 -16.26 8.46 5.46
N THR A 9 -15.75 8.98 4.34
CA THR A 9 -15.35 10.39 4.19
C THR A 9 -16.46 11.26 3.59
N ASP A 10 -17.57 10.65 3.17
CA ASP A 10 -18.71 11.32 2.54
C ASP A 10 -19.89 11.46 3.53
N HIS A 11 -19.68 11.16 4.81
CA HIS A 11 -20.74 11.13 5.81
C HIS A 11 -21.33 12.53 6.07
N PRO A 12 -22.63 12.76 5.82
CA PRO A 12 -23.22 14.10 5.67
C PRO A 12 -23.19 14.97 6.94
N VAL A 13 -23.01 14.36 8.12
CA VAL A 13 -23.03 15.08 9.42
C VAL A 13 -21.64 15.26 10.03
N TYR A 14 -20.70 14.35 9.74
CA TYR A 14 -19.48 14.20 10.53
C TYR A 14 -18.19 14.28 9.72
N GLY A 15 -18.27 14.30 8.38
CA GLY A 15 -17.12 14.36 7.47
C GLY A 15 -16.33 13.05 7.48
N TYR A 16 -15.75 12.67 8.61
CA TYR A 16 -14.94 11.47 8.78
C TYR A 16 -15.59 10.53 9.81
N TYR A 17 -16.25 9.49 9.31
CA TYR A 17 -17.05 8.56 10.12
C TYR A 17 -16.50 7.14 10.05
N CYS A 18 -16.10 6.60 11.20
CA CYS A 18 -15.70 5.22 11.32
C CYS A 18 -16.92 4.30 11.36
N VAL A 19 -17.20 3.60 10.26
CA VAL A 19 -18.37 2.70 10.13
C VAL A 19 -18.28 1.45 10.99
N ALA A 20 -17.09 1.09 11.47
CA ALA A 20 -16.88 -0.11 12.28
C ALA A 20 -17.23 0.08 13.76
N CYS A 21 -17.24 1.33 14.27
CA CYS A 21 -17.54 1.60 15.68
C CYS A 21 -18.39 2.86 15.90
N ASP A 22 -18.98 3.39 14.83
CA ASP A 22 -19.88 4.55 14.82
C ASP A 22 -19.28 5.82 15.43
N ARG A 23 -17.97 6.03 15.27
CA ARG A 23 -17.26 7.24 15.75
C ARG A 23 -17.01 8.26 14.65
N SER A 24 -17.28 9.52 14.97
CA SER A 24 -16.99 10.68 14.13
C SER A 24 -15.70 11.40 14.53
N PHE A 25 -15.00 11.96 13.55
CA PHE A 25 -13.79 12.76 13.74
C PHE A 25 -13.88 14.07 12.96
N ASN A 26 -13.27 15.12 13.50
CA ASN A 26 -13.22 16.43 12.85
C ASN A 26 -12.08 16.55 11.82
N THR A 27 -11.18 15.56 11.76
CA THR A 27 -10.01 15.55 10.86
C THR A 27 -9.79 14.16 10.28
N LEU A 28 -9.30 14.11 9.05
CA LEU A 28 -8.94 12.86 8.37
C LEU A 28 -7.87 12.10 9.16
N SER A 29 -6.77 12.79 9.52
CA SER A 29 -5.67 12.18 10.27
C SER A 29 -6.11 11.61 11.62
N GLY A 30 -7.07 12.24 12.31
CA GLY A 30 -7.65 11.72 13.54
C GLY A 30 -8.43 10.43 13.32
N ALA A 31 -9.22 10.37 12.24
CA ALA A 31 -9.96 9.17 11.86
C ALA A 31 -9.06 8.02 11.41
N GLU A 32 -8.02 8.30 10.63
CA GLU A 32 -7.00 7.33 10.21
C GLU A 32 -6.26 6.76 11.41
N ASN A 33 -5.77 7.62 12.31
CA ASN A 33 -5.09 7.18 13.52
C ASN A 33 -5.99 6.28 14.39
N HIS A 34 -7.27 6.64 14.50
CA HIS A 34 -8.25 5.81 15.18
C HIS A 34 -8.45 4.46 14.48
N CYS A 35 -8.67 4.43 13.16
CA CYS A 35 -8.88 3.17 12.43
C CYS A 35 -7.67 2.24 12.52
N ARG A 36 -6.46 2.81 12.57
CA ARG A 36 -5.19 2.08 12.69
C ARG A 36 -4.94 1.46 14.07
N HIS A 37 -5.30 2.16 15.15
CA HIS A 37 -4.85 1.81 16.50
C HIS A 37 -5.97 1.46 17.47
N ALA A 38 -7.24 1.69 17.13
CA ALA A 38 -8.31 1.43 18.08
C ALA A 38 -8.50 -0.07 18.28
N GLN A 39 -8.47 -0.50 19.53
CA GLN A 39 -8.64 -1.91 19.93
C GLN A 39 -9.99 -2.52 19.51
N VAL A 40 -10.99 -1.68 19.23
CA VAL A 40 -12.28 -2.12 18.70
C VAL A 40 -12.17 -2.63 17.26
N HIS A 41 -11.13 -2.22 16.54
CA HIS A 41 -10.82 -2.67 15.20
C HIS A 41 -9.83 -3.82 15.30
N GLU A 42 -10.36 -5.04 15.33
CA GLU A 42 -9.53 -6.24 15.19
C GLU A 42 -9.13 -6.41 13.72
N GLY A 43 -7.83 -6.65 13.47
CA GLY A 43 -7.32 -6.90 12.14
C GLY A 43 -5.91 -6.38 11.90
N GLU A 44 -5.51 -6.45 10.65
CA GLU A 44 -4.17 -6.15 10.17
C GLU A 44 -4.23 -4.92 9.26
N TRP A 45 -3.53 -3.86 9.67
CA TRP A 45 -3.54 -2.57 8.99
C TRP A 45 -2.53 -2.53 7.86
N CYS A 46 -2.94 -2.04 6.69
CA CYS A 46 -2.06 -1.72 5.59
C CYS A 46 -1.70 -0.23 5.62
N GLU A 47 -0.42 0.09 5.86
CA GLU A 47 0.08 1.46 6.01
C GLU A 47 -0.02 2.32 4.75
N ARG A 48 -0.25 1.70 3.59
CA ARG A 48 -0.20 2.35 2.28
C ARG A 48 -1.56 2.78 1.78
N CYS A 49 -2.55 1.92 1.94
CA CYS A 49 -3.93 2.19 1.52
C CYS A 49 -4.85 2.51 2.70
N GLY A 50 -4.38 2.33 3.93
CA GLY A 50 -5.15 2.54 5.17
C GLY A 50 -6.33 1.58 5.33
N TRP A 51 -6.26 0.40 4.70
CA TRP A 51 -7.27 -0.64 4.84
C TRP A 51 -6.91 -1.58 5.99
N LEU A 52 -7.92 -2.03 6.71
CA LEU A 52 -7.79 -3.07 7.71
C LEU A 52 -8.33 -4.38 7.14
N PHE A 53 -7.60 -5.46 7.40
CA PHE A 53 -7.93 -6.80 6.94
C PHE A 53 -8.21 -7.71 8.12
N GLY A 54 -9.12 -8.67 7.97
CA GLY A 54 -9.42 -9.62 9.04
C GLY A 54 -8.30 -10.63 9.35
N SER A 55 -7.22 -10.67 8.56
CA SER A 55 -6.08 -11.54 8.79
C SER A 55 -4.80 -11.02 8.11
N SER A 56 -3.65 -11.51 8.58
CA SER A 56 -2.34 -11.12 8.02
C SER A 56 -2.20 -11.62 6.60
N ALA A 57 -2.61 -12.87 6.34
CA ALA A 57 -2.62 -13.44 5.00
C ALA A 57 -3.46 -12.63 4.00
N ALA A 58 -4.61 -12.08 4.43
CA ALA A 58 -5.44 -11.24 3.56
C ALA A 58 -4.77 -9.89 3.28
N ARG A 59 -4.11 -9.30 4.28
CA ARG A 59 -3.33 -8.07 4.11
C ARG A 59 -2.12 -8.29 3.21
N ASP A 60 -1.38 -9.38 3.39
CA ASP A 60 -0.20 -9.72 2.59
C ASP A 60 -0.59 -9.98 1.13
N ALA A 61 -1.67 -10.75 0.90
CA ALA A 61 -2.21 -10.97 -0.43
C ALA A 61 -2.68 -9.67 -1.09
N HIS A 62 -3.28 -8.75 -0.33
CA HIS A 62 -3.63 -7.43 -0.83
C HIS A 62 -2.39 -6.63 -1.20
N VAL A 63 -1.42 -6.52 -0.30
CA VAL A 63 -0.16 -5.79 -0.50
C VAL A 63 0.54 -6.28 -1.77
N ALA A 64 0.64 -7.60 -1.98
CA ALA A 64 1.26 -8.18 -3.17
C ALA A 64 0.53 -7.89 -4.50
N ASN A 65 -0.78 -7.65 -4.49
CA ASN A 65 -1.59 -7.56 -5.72
C ASN A 65 -2.24 -6.19 -5.95
N ALA A 66 -2.20 -5.30 -4.96
CA ALA A 66 -2.93 -4.04 -5.02
C ALA A 66 -2.16 -3.02 -5.84
N SER A 67 -2.84 -2.44 -6.83
CA SER A 67 -2.29 -1.43 -7.73
C SER A 67 -1.90 -0.10 -7.07
N CYS A 68 -2.12 0.05 -5.76
CA CYS A 68 -1.65 1.20 -4.96
C CYS A 68 -0.29 0.95 -4.29
N HIS A 69 0.29 -0.24 -4.47
CA HIS A 69 1.61 -0.59 -3.97
C HIS A 69 2.60 -0.77 -5.12
N ASN A 70 3.86 -0.40 -4.88
CA ASN A 70 4.93 -0.56 -5.86
C ASN A 70 5.96 -1.52 -5.27
N ILE A 71 5.61 -2.80 -5.25
CA ILE A 71 6.39 -3.82 -4.56
C ILE A 71 7.42 -4.43 -5.50
N CYS A 72 8.64 -4.55 -4.98
CA CYS A 72 9.64 -5.41 -5.57
C CYS A 72 9.40 -6.86 -5.13
N GLU A 73 8.99 -7.73 -6.04
CA GLU A 73 8.68 -9.14 -5.73
C GLU A 73 9.88 -9.95 -5.22
N ARG A 74 11.11 -9.50 -5.48
CA ARG A 74 12.34 -10.17 -5.03
C ARG A 74 12.74 -9.83 -3.60
N CYS A 75 12.48 -8.60 -3.18
CA CYS A 75 12.92 -8.07 -1.88
C CYS A 75 11.76 -7.77 -0.93
N GLU A 76 10.52 -7.84 -1.42
CA GLU A 76 9.29 -7.50 -0.71
C GLU A 76 9.29 -6.06 -0.15
N ILE A 77 10.07 -5.16 -0.77
CA ILE A 77 10.13 -3.73 -0.44
C ILE A 77 9.07 -2.98 -1.25
N ASP A 78 8.31 -2.12 -0.57
CA ASP A 78 7.26 -1.28 -1.17
C ASP A 78 7.74 0.18 -1.31
N TYR A 79 7.75 0.68 -2.55
CA TYR A 79 8.25 2.00 -2.93
C TYR A 79 7.13 3.03 -3.07
N SER A 80 7.42 4.31 -2.79
CA SER A 80 6.44 5.41 -2.79
C SER A 80 5.64 5.49 -4.10
N ASP A 81 6.34 5.31 -5.21
CA ASP A 81 5.80 5.36 -6.56
C ASP A 81 6.45 4.32 -7.47
N MET A 82 5.99 4.26 -8.72
CA MET A 82 6.48 3.33 -9.74
C MET A 82 7.88 3.69 -10.24
N ASP A 83 8.25 4.97 -10.20
CA ASP A 83 9.55 5.43 -10.69
C ASP A 83 10.65 4.96 -9.74
N ASP A 84 10.45 5.14 -8.43
CA ASP A 84 11.33 4.63 -7.37
C ASP A 84 11.51 3.10 -7.44
N LEU A 85 10.42 2.36 -7.69
CA LEU A 85 10.48 0.92 -7.89
C LEU A 85 11.28 0.55 -9.15
N THR A 86 11.10 1.32 -10.23
CA THR A 86 11.78 1.07 -11.50
C THR A 86 13.27 1.31 -11.36
N GLU A 87 13.69 2.43 -10.77
CA GLU A 87 15.09 2.75 -10.47
C GLU A 87 15.71 1.64 -9.61
N HIS A 88 15.03 1.20 -8.56
CA HIS A 88 15.50 0.08 -7.75
C HIS A 88 15.70 -1.21 -8.56
N ARG A 89 14.76 -1.55 -9.46
CA ARG A 89 14.87 -2.75 -10.30
C ARG A 89 16.06 -2.63 -11.26
N GLU A 90 16.30 -1.45 -11.83
CA GLU A 90 17.42 -1.20 -12.73
C GLU A 90 18.76 -1.32 -11.98
N ASP A 91 18.90 -0.67 -10.83
CA ASP A 91 20.16 -0.57 -10.07
C ASP A 91 20.50 -1.84 -9.26
N VAL A 92 19.49 -2.49 -8.68
CA VAL A 92 19.70 -3.61 -7.73
C VAL A 92 19.46 -4.97 -8.38
N HIS A 93 18.60 -5.03 -9.39
CA HIS A 93 18.23 -6.27 -10.07
C HIS A 93 18.66 -6.32 -11.53
N HIS A 94 19.41 -5.34 -12.04
CA HIS A 94 19.84 -5.32 -13.44
C HIS A 94 18.66 -5.48 -14.42
N TRP A 95 17.53 -4.85 -14.11
CA TRP A 95 16.34 -4.84 -14.97
C TRP A 95 16.54 -3.95 -16.19
N CYS A 96 16.09 -4.40 -17.36
CA CYS A 96 16.01 -3.58 -18.57
C CYS A 96 14.58 -3.12 -18.81
N SER A 97 14.30 -1.82 -18.66
CA SER A 97 12.99 -1.24 -18.96
C SER A 97 12.61 -1.31 -20.45
N GLN A 98 13.58 -1.41 -21.36
CA GLN A 98 13.31 -1.54 -22.81
C GLN A 98 12.86 -2.95 -23.21
N CYS A 99 13.43 -3.96 -22.56
CA CYS A 99 13.21 -5.36 -22.93
C CYS A 99 12.26 -6.09 -21.96
N GLY A 100 12.03 -5.52 -20.78
CA GLY A 100 11.17 -6.10 -19.75
C GLY A 100 11.76 -7.35 -19.12
N GLU A 101 13.09 -7.49 -19.09
CA GLU A 101 13.80 -8.65 -18.54
C GLU A 101 14.84 -8.25 -17.49
N GLU A 102 15.08 -9.18 -16.56
CA GLU A 102 16.09 -9.07 -15.51
C GLU A 102 17.37 -9.83 -15.92
N PHE A 103 18.53 -9.22 -15.73
CA PHE A 103 19.82 -9.82 -16.08
C PHE A 103 20.61 -10.23 -14.84
N TYR A 104 21.56 -11.16 -15.03
CA TYR A 104 22.39 -11.63 -13.91
C TYR A 104 23.39 -10.59 -13.41
N ASN A 105 23.81 -9.64 -14.28
CA ASN A 105 24.70 -8.54 -13.97
C ASN A 105 24.64 -7.44 -15.05
N ASP A 106 25.30 -6.32 -14.79
CA ASP A 106 25.38 -5.17 -15.70
C ASP A 106 26.00 -5.50 -17.07
N ASN A 107 26.96 -6.41 -17.14
CA ASN A 107 27.58 -6.78 -18.43
C ASN A 107 26.57 -7.46 -19.36
N ASN A 108 25.61 -8.21 -18.79
CA ASN A 108 24.54 -8.83 -19.55
C ASN A 108 23.46 -7.80 -19.95
N LEU A 109 23.22 -6.78 -19.12
CA LEU A 109 22.28 -5.69 -19.39
C LEU A 109 22.79 -4.71 -20.47
N GLN A 110 24.10 -4.50 -20.59
CA GLN A 110 24.69 -3.59 -21.60
C GLN A 110 24.71 -4.16 -23.04
N GLN A 111 24.30 -5.42 -23.22
CA GLN A 111 24.29 -6.10 -24.53
C GLN A 111 22.93 -6.07 -25.24
N VAL A 112 21.97 -5.38 -24.65
CA VAL A 112 20.59 -5.23 -25.12
C VAL A 112 20.37 -3.82 -25.68
#